data_AF-G7VBK6-F1
#
_entry.id   AF-G7VBK6-F1
#
_cell.length_a   1.000
_cell.length_b   1.000
_cell.length_c   1.000
_cell.angle_alpha   90.00
_cell.angle_beta   90.00
_cell.angle_gamma   90.00
#
_symmetry.space_group_name_H-M   'P 1'
#
loop_
_entity.id
_entity.type
_entity.pdbx_description
1 polymer ?
#
loop_
_entity_poly.entity_id
_entity_poly.type
_entity_poly.pdbx_seq_one_letter_code
_entity_poly.pdbx_strand_id
1 'polypeptide(L)'
;MILTAALDSRTQRLEVKVVNPGREAALAADVRVANVSCVFQPVYIQPGGERVVEAVCGHVEANPGTLLPGELVTSEGVRYPFAVVVNGSVPR
;
A
#
# COMPACT_ATOMS: atom_id res chain seq x y z
N MET A 1 10.52 4.28 -1.50
CA MET A 1 10.52 3.92 -0.07
C MET A 1 9.14 4.21 0.50
N ILE A 2 8.57 3.25 1.22
CA ILE A 2 7.22 3.36 1.80
C ILE A 2 7.37 3.92 3.21
N LEU A 3 6.58 4.95 3.51
CA LEU A 3 6.61 5.66 4.79
C LEU A 3 5.65 5.03 5.79
N THR A 4 4.41 4.81 5.37
CA THR A 4 3.35 4.24 6.21
C THR A 4 2.38 3.45 5.35
N ALA A 5 1.77 2.42 5.92
CA ALA A 5 0.65 1.73 5.31
C ALA A 5 -0.39 1.32 6.36
N ALA A 6 -1.66 1.56 6.06
CA ALA A 6 -2.77 1.27 6.95
C ALA A 6 -3.91 0.59 6.20
N LEU A 7 -4.39 -0.54 6.72
CA LEU A 7 -5.55 -1.27 6.19
C LEU A 7 -6.71 -1.15 7.18
N ASP A 8 -7.85 -0.64 6.73
CA ASP A 8 -9.09 -0.72 7.50
C ASP A 8 -9.73 -2.11 7.32
N SER A 9 -9.81 -2.90 8.39
CA SER A 9 -10.27 -4.30 8.31
C SER A 9 -11.76 -4.46 8.02
N ARG A 10 -12.57 -3.41 8.13
CA ARG A 10 -14.01 -3.46 7.83
C ARG A 10 -14.30 -3.15 6.37
N THR A 11 -13.64 -2.12 5.85
CA THR A 11 -13.83 -1.61 4.48
C THR A 11 -12.83 -2.20 3.50
N GLN A 12 -11.78 -2.87 3.99
CA GLN A 12 -10.66 -3.40 3.21
C GLN A 12 -9.93 -2.31 2.41
N ARG A 13 -10.05 -1.05 2.85
CA ARG A 13 -9.34 0.08 2.25
C ARG A 13 -7.93 0.15 2.78
N LEU A 14 -6.98 0.17 1.86
CA LEU A 14 -5.56 0.30 2.13
C LEU A 14 -5.10 1.70 1.69
N GLU A 15 -4.42 2.39 2.59
CA GLU A 15 -3.70 3.63 2.29
C GLU A 15 -2.20 3.36 2.42
N VAL A 16 -1.45 3.55 1.33
CA VAL A 16 0.03 3.41 1.34
C VAL A 16 0.66 4.74 0.98
N LYS A 17 1.47 5.27 1.89
CA LYS A 17 2.23 6.48 1.68
C LYS A 17 3.62 6.14 1.14
N VAL A 18 3.91 6.58 -0.08
CA VAL A 18 5.12 6.24 -0.84
C VAL A 18 5.93 7.50 -1.15
N VAL A 19 7.25 7.40 -1.06
CA VAL A 19 8.21 8.37 -1.58
C VAL A 19 9.07 7.70 -2.63
N ASN A 20 9.36 8.38 -3.74
CA ASN A 20 10.32 7.87 -4.72
C ASN A 20 11.69 8.54 -4.54
N PRO A 21 12.69 7.88 -3.92
CA PRO A 21 14.03 8.43 -3.78
C PRO A 21 14.89 8.31 -5.05
N GLY A 22 14.35 7.66 -6.10
CA GLY A 22 15.03 7.48 -7.37
C GLY A 22 15.15 8.76 -8.18
N ARG A 23 15.85 8.66 -9.31
CA ARG A 23 16.04 9.76 -10.27
C ARG A 23 14.97 9.83 -11.34
N GLU A 24 14.20 8.76 -11.50
CA GLU A 24 13.16 8.60 -12.52
C GLU A 24 11.81 8.34 -11.87
N ALA A 25 10.72 8.71 -12.54
CA ALA A 25 9.37 8.43 -12.06
C ALA A 25 9.11 6.92 -12.06
N ALA A 26 8.45 6.42 -11.02
CA ALA A 26 8.06 5.02 -10.91
C ALA A 26 6.54 4.89 -11.01
N LEU A 27 6.05 3.93 -11.78
CA LEU A 27 4.63 3.62 -11.85
C LEU A 27 4.32 2.46 -10.90
N ALA A 28 3.47 2.69 -9.90
CA ALA A 28 2.94 1.62 -9.06
C ALA A 28 1.96 0.77 -9.88
N ALA A 29 2.24 -0.53 -10.01
CA ALA A 29 1.50 -1.46 -10.86
C ALA A 29 0.76 -2.57 -10.09
N ASP A 30 1.29 -2.99 -8.95
CA ASP A 30 0.64 -3.96 -8.06
C ASP A 30 0.86 -3.59 -6.59
N VAL A 31 -0.12 -3.91 -5.76
CA VAL A 31 -0.06 -3.75 -4.30
C VAL A 31 -0.71 -4.97 -3.66
N ARG A 32 -0.01 -5.58 -2.71
CA ARG A 32 -0.49 -6.76 -1.98
C ARG A 32 -0.34 -6.59 -0.48
N VAL A 33 -1.24 -7.22 0.27
CA VAL A 33 -1.18 -7.33 1.74
C VAL A 33 -1.46 -8.78 2.13
N ALA A 34 -0.57 -9.40 2.90
CA ALA A 34 -0.67 -10.81 3.28
C ALA A 34 -0.96 -11.76 2.09
N ASN A 35 -0.30 -11.52 0.95
CA ASN A 35 -0.51 -12.20 -0.34
C ASN A 35 -1.89 -11.99 -1.01
N VAL A 36 -2.72 -11.10 -0.50
CA VAL A 36 -3.98 -10.68 -1.12
C VAL A 36 -3.73 -9.46 -1.99
N SER A 37 -4.17 -9.51 -3.25
CA SER A 37 -4.07 -8.38 -4.18
C SER A 37 -5.07 -7.27 -3.85
N CYS A 38 -4.65 -6.03 -4.06
CA CYS A 38 -5.47 -4.84 -3.88
C CYS A 38 -5.65 -4.11 -5.21
N VAL A 39 -6.88 -3.69 -5.48
CA VAL A 39 -7.26 -2.96 -6.69
C VAL A 39 -7.09 -1.47 -6.42
N PHE A 40 -6.39 -0.77 -7.32
CA PHE A 40 -6.16 0.66 -7.25
C PHE A 40 -5.97 1.22 -8.67
N GLN A 41 -6.02 2.55 -8.79
CA GLN A 41 -5.65 3.21 -10.05
C GLN A 41 -4.13 3.36 -10.11
N PRO A 42 -3.47 2.90 -11.20
CA PRO A 42 -2.04 3.07 -11.36
C PRO A 42 -1.62 4.54 -11.20
N VAL A 43 -0.57 4.78 -10.42
CA VAL A 43 -0.12 6.13 -10.08
C VAL A 43 1.38 6.27 -10.27
N TYR A 44 1.78 7.38 -10.91
CA TYR A 44 3.17 7.77 -11.04
C TYR A 44 3.65 8.48 -9.77
N ILE A 45 4.77 8.01 -9.25
CA ILE A 45 5.46 8.59 -8.10
C ILE A 45 6.71 9.30 -8.64
N GLN A 46 6.65 10.63 -8.68
CA GLN A 46 7.74 11.45 -9.20
C GLN A 46 8.98 11.41 -8.28
N PRO A 47 10.20 11.56 -8.82
CA PRO A 47 11.44 11.68 -8.03
C PRO A 47 11.33 12.72 -6.91
N GLY A 48 11.74 12.37 -5.70
CA GLY A 48 11.66 13.22 -4.50
C GLY A 48 10.24 13.52 -4.03
N GLY A 49 9.22 13.07 -4.76
CA GLY A 49 7.81 13.31 -4.46
C GLY A 49 7.24 12.28 -3.49
N GLU A 50 6.23 12.73 -2.75
CA GLU A 50 5.39 11.91 -1.88
C GLU A 50 4.03 11.70 -2.54
N ARG A 51 3.51 10.47 -2.47
CA ARG A 51 2.16 10.13 -2.93
C ARG A 51 1.49 9.17 -1.96
N VAL A 52 0.16 9.25 -1.96
CA VAL A 52 -0.71 8.28 -1.28
C VAL A 52 -1.33 7.40 -2.36
N VAL A 53 -1.16 6.09 -2.22
CA VAL A 53 -1.81 5.06 -3.02
C VAL A 53 -3.01 4.56 -2.22
N GLU A 54 -4.21 4.84 -2.71
CA GLU A 54 -5.45 4.32 -2.14
C GLU A 54 -5.86 3.08 -2.93
N ALA A 55 -6.02 1.96 -2.22
CA ALA A 55 -6.38 0.68 -2.80
C ALA A 55 -7.53 0.03 -2.02
N VAL A 56 -8.24 -0.89 -2.66
CA VAL A 56 -9.22 -1.77 -2.04
C VAL A 56 -8.73 -3.19 -2.18
N CYS A 57 -8.43 -3.84 -1.05
CA CYS A 57 -7.96 -5.20 -1.03
C CYS A 57 -9.13 -6.19 -1.14
N GLY A 58 -8.83 -7.40 -1.61
CA GLY A 58 -9.70 -8.55 -1.35
C GLY A 58 -9.87 -8.78 0.16
N HIS A 59 -10.61 -9.81 0.55
CA HIS A 59 -10.78 -10.10 1.97
C HIS A 59 -9.45 -10.48 2.63
N VAL A 60 -8.92 -9.60 3.48
CA VAL A 60 -7.75 -9.83 4.32
C VAL A 60 -8.23 -10.17 5.74
N GLU A 61 -8.00 -11.41 6.16
CA GLU A 61 -8.28 -11.85 7.52
C GLU A 61 -7.22 -11.33 8.49
N ALA A 62 -7.56 -10.30 9.27
CA ALA A 62 -6.67 -9.78 10.30
C ALA A 62 -7.41 -9.06 11.42
N ASN A 63 -6.82 -9.12 12.61
CA ASN A 63 -7.32 -8.43 13.79
C ASN A 63 -6.80 -6.98 13.84
N PRO A 64 -7.63 -6.00 14.24
CA PRO A 64 -7.17 -4.66 14.57
C PRO A 64 -5.95 -4.66 15.51
N GLY A 65 -4.98 -3.79 15.24
CA GLY A 65 -3.74 -3.64 16.00
C GLY A 65 -2.60 -4.58 15.58
N THR A 66 -2.83 -5.49 14.62
CA THR A 66 -1.75 -6.34 14.09
C THR A 66 -0.98 -5.65 12.97
N LEU A 67 0.21 -6.19 12.70
CA LEU A 67 1.03 -5.84 11.54
C LEU A 67 0.98 -6.97 10.52
N LEU A 68 0.70 -6.63 9.26
CA LEU A 68 0.76 -7.56 8.13
C LEU A 68 1.90 -7.19 7.18
N PRO A 69 2.51 -8.17 6.50
CA PRO A 69 3.42 -7.88 5.41
C PRO A 69 2.65 -7.33 4.20
N GLY A 70 3.18 -6.29 3.57
CA GLY A 70 2.71 -5.75 2.30
C GLY A 70 3.86 -5.63 1.28
N GLU A 71 3.50 -5.55 0.02
CA GLU A 71 4.44 -5.36 -1.09
C GLU A 71 3.83 -4.44 -2.14
N LEU A 72 4.63 -3.48 -2.62
CA LEU A 72 4.31 -2.66 -3.79
C LEU A 72 5.27 -3.05 -4.90
N VAL A 73 4.72 -3.33 -6.08
CA VAL A 73 5.49 -3.68 -7.27
C VAL A 73 5.30 -2.60 -8.32
N THR A 74 6.40 -2.11 -8.89
CA THR A 74 6.35 -1.15 -9.98
C THR A 74 6.14 -1.85 -11.32
N SER A 75 5.84 -1.09 -12.38
CA SER A 75 5.68 -1.66 -13.73
C SER A 75 6.96 -2.32 -14.27
N GLU A 76 8.13 -1.92 -13.77
CA GLU A 76 9.42 -2.55 -14.10
C GLU A 76 9.66 -3.85 -13.31
N GLY A 77 8.74 -4.23 -12.43
CA GLY A 77 8.84 -5.44 -11.59
C GLY A 77 9.67 -5.25 -10.31
N VAL A 78 10.06 -4.02 -9.97
CA VAL A 78 10.80 -3.72 -8.74
C VAL A 78 9.87 -3.83 -7.54
N ARG A 79 10.31 -4.54 -6.50
CA ARG A 79 9.52 -4.90 -5.33
C ARG A 79 9.95 -4.09 -4.11
N TYR A 80 8.97 -3.49 -3.43
CA TYR A 80 9.16 -2.72 -2.21
C TYR A 80 8.32 -3.32 -1.08
N PRO A 81 8.91 -4.14 -0.20
CA PRO A 81 8.20 -4.67 0.96
C PRO A 81 7.94 -3.58 2.00
N PHE A 82 6.83 -3.71 2.73
CA PHE A 82 6.42 -2.80 3.80
C PHE A 82 5.60 -3.51 4.88
N ALA A 83 5.42 -2.86 6.03
CA ALA A 83 4.52 -3.32 7.08
C ALA A 83 3.20 -2.53 7.01
N VAL A 84 2.08 -3.22 7.17
CA VAL A 84 0.73 -2.65 7.17
C VAL A 84 0.15 -2.73 8.56
N VAL A 85 -0.23 -1.58 9.13
CA VAL A 85 -1.00 -1.54 10.38
C VAL A 85 -2.46 -1.83 10.06
N VAL A 86 -3.04 -2.83 10.74
CA VAL A 86 -4.47 -3.12 10.60
C VAL A 86 -5.25 -2.28 11.59
N ASN A 87 -6.06 -1.38 11.07
CA ASN A 87 -6.95 -0.53 11.85
C ASN A 87 -8.32 -1.18 11.95
N GLY A 88 -8.81 -1.36 13.18
CA GLY A 88 -10.23 -1.55 13.42
C GLY A 88 -10.84 -0.17 13.50
N SER A 89 -11.67 0.22 12.54
CA SER A 89 -12.27 1.54 12.53
C SER A 89 -13.00 1.81 13.86
N VAL A 90 -12.54 2.80 14.61
CA VAL A 90 -13.45 3.63 15.41
C VAL A 90 -14.03 4.63 14.41
N PRO A 91 -15.35 4.65 14.16
CA PRO A 91 -15.92 5.63 13.25
C PRO A 91 -15.56 7.04 13.77
N ARG A 92 -15.01 7.88 12.88
CA ARG A 92 -14.90 9.32 13.12
C ARG A 92 -16.25 9.98 12.93
#